data_AF-A0A7V5NV45-F1
#
_entry.id   AF-A0A7V5NV45-F1
#
_cell.length_a   1.000
_cell.length_b   1.000
_cell.length_c   1.000
_cell.angle_alpha   90.00
_cell.angle_beta   90.00
_cell.angle_gamma   90.00
#
_symmetry.space_group_name_H-M   'P 1'
#
loop_
_entity.id
_entity.type
_entity.pdbx_description
1 polymer ?
#
loop_
_entity_poly.entity_id
_entity_poly.type
_entity_poly.pdbx_seq_one_letter_code
_entity_poly.pdbx_strand_id
1 'polypeptide(L)'
;RTALPYEHANNTKIRAVETRLPLIRAANTGISYIVNPKGKTIISTDVYEKINITSNLTVRASDIKTIFVNFGYLFAPLCFWFSIAIIIISIILPLFVMKRVK
;
A
#
# COMPACT_ATOMS: atom_id res chain seq x y z
N ARG A 1 -13.13 -12.64 19.30
CA ARG A 1 -12.70 -11.50 18.45
C ARG A 1 -11.55 -11.99 17.57
N THR A 2 -11.69 -11.97 16.24
CA THR A 2 -10.63 -12.38 15.31
C THR A 2 -9.88 -11.15 14.79
N ALA A 3 -8.65 -11.32 14.31
CA ALA A 3 -7.83 -10.23 13.78
C ALA A 3 -8.33 -9.68 12.44
N LEU A 4 -9.18 -10.44 11.71
CA LEU A 4 -9.59 -10.14 10.34
C LEU A 4 -10.18 -8.72 10.12
N PRO A 5 -11.07 -8.19 10.98
CA PRO A 5 -11.59 -6.83 10.79
C PRO A 5 -10.50 -5.75 10.89
N TYR A 6 -9.50 -5.97 11.76
CA TYR A 6 -8.36 -5.07 11.92
C TYR A 6 -7.43 -5.14 10.72
N GLU A 7 -7.09 -6.35 10.26
CA GLU A 7 -6.25 -6.55 9.07
C GLU A 7 -6.91 -5.94 7.81
N HIS A 8 -8.19 -6.22 7.61
CA HIS A 8 -8.93 -5.69 6.48
C HIS A 8 -9.07 -4.16 6.54
N ALA A 9 -9.28 -3.60 7.74
CA ALA A 9 -9.26 -2.16 7.97
C ALA A 9 -7.89 -1.54 7.70
N ASN A 10 -6.80 -2.18 8.14
CA ASN A 10 -5.45 -1.67 7.95
C ASN A 10 -5.05 -1.67 6.46
N ASN A 11 -5.40 -2.72 5.73
CA ASN A 11 -5.16 -2.82 4.28
C ASN A 11 -5.84 -1.68 3.49
N THR A 12 -7.03 -1.23 3.91
CA THR A 12 -7.68 -0.10 3.24
C THR A 12 -7.08 1.26 3.61
N LYS A 13 -6.37 1.42 4.73
CA LYS A 13 -5.69 2.69 5.07
C LYS A 13 -4.56 3.02 4.10
N ILE A 14 -3.83 2.01 3.63
CA ILE A 14 -2.70 2.18 2.70
C ILE A 14 -3.17 2.84 1.40
N ARG A 15 -4.40 2.54 0.97
CA ARG A 15 -5.01 3.13 -0.24
C ARG A 15 -5.14 4.65 -0.15
N ALA A 16 -5.35 5.21 1.04
CA ALA A 16 -5.39 6.65 1.25
C ALA A 16 -4.03 7.31 0.97
N VAL A 17 -2.93 6.65 1.37
CA VAL A 17 -1.56 7.12 1.14
C VAL A 17 -1.17 6.95 -0.33
N GLU A 18 -1.47 5.79 -0.90
CA GLU A 18 -1.21 5.46 -2.31
C GLU A 18 -1.86 6.46 -3.26
N THR A 19 -3.09 6.88 -2.97
CA THR A 19 -3.84 7.79 -3.84
C THR A 19 -3.71 9.26 -3.44
N ARG A 20 -3.13 9.55 -2.26
CA ARG A 20 -3.16 10.88 -1.62
C ARG A 20 -4.58 11.47 -1.53
N LEU A 21 -5.56 10.62 -1.26
CA LEU A 21 -6.95 11.02 -1.08
C LEU A 21 -7.44 10.67 0.33
N PRO A 22 -8.34 11.48 0.91
CA PRO A 22 -9.01 11.08 2.14
C PRO A 22 -9.84 9.82 1.89
N LEU A 23 -9.82 8.91 2.85
CA LEU A 23 -10.58 7.65 2.78
C LEU A 23 -11.61 7.61 3.90
N ILE A 24 -12.87 7.40 3.50
CA ILE A 24 -14.01 7.22 4.40
C ILE A 24 -14.44 5.77 4.28
N ARG A 25 -14.36 5.03 5.38
CA ARG A 25 -14.79 3.63 5.46
C ARG A 25 -15.99 3.54 6.38
N ALA A 26 -17.10 3.04 5.87
CA ALA A 26 -18.28 2.67 6.64
C ALA A 26 -18.45 1.14 6.60
N ALA A 27 -18.44 0.51 7.76
CA ALA A 27 -18.61 -0.93 7.94
C ALA A 27 -19.75 -1.22 8.92
N ASN A 28 -20.56 -2.24 8.65
CA ASN A 28 -21.73 -2.56 9.48
C ASN A 28 -21.35 -3.11 10.87
N THR A 29 -20.45 -4.10 10.91
CA THR A 29 -19.96 -4.72 12.16
C THR A 29 -18.45 -4.57 12.33
N GLY A 30 -17.76 -4.14 11.28
CA GLY A 30 -16.31 -3.89 11.28
C GLY A 30 -15.97 -2.45 11.68
N ILE A 31 -14.69 -2.13 11.59
CA ILE A 31 -14.17 -0.81 11.94
C ILE A 31 -14.59 0.20 10.86
N SER A 32 -15.33 1.22 11.27
CA SER A 32 -15.60 2.41 10.49
C SER A 32 -14.59 3.50 10.85
N TYR A 33 -14.07 4.24 9.88
CA TYR A 33 -13.08 5.27 10.14
C TYR A 33 -12.96 6.28 9.00
N ILE A 34 -12.34 7.41 9.34
CA ILE A 34 -11.96 8.46 8.40
C ILE A 34 -10.46 8.68 8.50
N VAL A 35 -9.77 8.62 7.36
CA VAL A 35 -8.32 8.74 7.25
C VAL A 35 -7.95 9.84 6.27
N ASN A 36 -6.94 10.63 6.62
CA ASN A 36 -6.44 11.69 5.75
C ASN A 36 -5.51 11.14 4.64
N PRO A 37 -5.16 11.95 3.62
CA PRO A 37 -4.22 11.56 2.55
C PRO A 37 -2.83 11.08 3.00
N LYS A 38 -2.44 11.34 4.26
CA LYS A 38 -1.17 10.88 4.85
C LYS A 38 -1.31 9.56 5.60
N GLY A 39 -2.49 8.93 5.59
CA GLY A 39 -2.75 7.69 6.32
C GLY A 39 -3.06 7.90 7.82
N LYS A 40 -3.11 9.14 8.31
CA LYS A 40 -3.47 9.44 9.70
C LYS A 40 -4.98 9.26 9.89
N THR A 41 -5.34 8.45 10.88
CA THR A 41 -6.74 8.27 11.30
C THR A 41 -7.21 9.53 12.02
N ILE A 42 -8.32 10.10 11.56
CA ILE A 42 -8.98 11.26 12.16
C ILE A 42 -10.04 10.79 13.15
N ILE A 43 -10.85 9.81 12.75
CA ILE A 43 -11.91 9.20 13.56
C ILE A 43 -11.90 7.70 13.27
N SER A 44 -12.12 6.87 14.29
CA SER A 44 -12.32 5.42 14.15
C SER A 44 -13.28 4.89 15.21
N THR A 45 -13.99 3.82 14.88
CA THR A 45 -14.90 3.09 15.78
C THR A 45 -14.28 1.76 16.20
N ASP A 46 -14.82 1.17 17.25
CA ASP A 46 -14.56 -0.24 17.57
C ASP A 46 -15.43 -1.19 16.74
N VAL A 47 -15.06 -2.48 16.78
CA VAL A 47 -15.82 -3.56 16.14
C VAL A 47 -17.13 -3.78 16.90
N TYR A 48 -18.25 -3.93 16.19
CA TYR A 48 -19.62 -4.03 16.73
C TYR A 48 -20.11 -2.80 17.50
N GLU A 49 -19.51 -1.64 17.28
CA GLU A 49 -19.97 -0.38 17.86
C GLU A 49 -21.08 0.25 17.03
N LYS A 50 -22.20 0.61 17.67
CA LYS A 50 -23.30 1.34 17.02
C LYS A 50 -23.12 2.84 17.26
N ILE A 51 -22.62 3.56 16.25
CA ILE A 51 -22.30 4.99 16.35
C ILE A 51 -22.57 5.72 15.03
N ASN A 52 -22.90 7.01 15.12
CA ASN A 52 -22.99 7.91 13.97
C ASN A 52 -21.75 8.82 13.94
N ILE A 53 -21.08 8.89 12.78
CA ILE A 53 -19.89 9.72 12.58
C ILE A 53 -20.25 10.90 11.69
N THR A 54 -20.03 12.12 12.18
CA THR A 54 -20.18 13.36 11.42
C THR A 54 -18.86 14.12 11.46
N SER A 55 -18.31 14.47 10.30
CA SER A 55 -17.05 15.24 10.23
C SER A 55 -17.03 16.16 9.02
N ASN A 56 -16.50 17.37 9.20
CA ASN A 56 -16.23 18.28 8.09
C ASN A 56 -14.90 17.89 7.45
N LEU A 57 -14.94 17.45 6.19
CA LEU A 57 -13.76 17.06 5.44
C LEU A 57 -13.52 18.02 4.29
N THR A 58 -12.32 18.60 4.26
CA THR A 58 -11.84 19.31 3.08
C THR A 58 -11.36 18.29 2.05
N VAL A 59 -12.21 17.93 1.11
CA VAL A 59 -11.84 17.07 -0.03
C VAL A 59 -11.12 17.94 -1.05
N ARG A 60 -9.83 18.16 -0.84
CA ARG A 60 -8.98 18.75 -1.86
C ARG A 60 -8.39 17.63 -2.68
N ALA A 61 -8.97 17.37 -3.84
CA ALA A 61 -8.32 16.56 -4.86
C ALA A 61 -7.02 17.29 -5.23
N SER A 62 -5.88 16.65 -4.93
CA SER A 62 -4.59 17.13 -5.40
C SER A 62 -4.50 16.79 -6.90
N ASP A 63 -4.24 17.78 -7.75
CA ASP A 63 -4.00 17.55 -9.18
C ASP A 63 -2.74 16.70 -9.44
N ILE A 64 -1.87 16.61 -8.44
CA ILE A 64 -0.64 15.81 -8.48
C ILE A 64 -0.98 14.34 -8.22
N LYS A 65 -0.89 13.52 -9.27
CA LYS A 65 -0.96 12.05 -9.15
C LYS A 65 0.29 11.51 -8.44
N THR A 66 0.11 10.50 -7.59
CA THR A 66 1.24 9.82 -6.92
C THR A 66 1.97 8.87 -7.87
N ILE A 67 3.18 8.46 -7.48
CA ILE A 67 3.93 7.40 -8.18
C ILE A 67 3.08 6.14 -8.30
N PHE A 68 2.37 5.77 -7.23
CA PHE A 68 1.50 4.59 -7.25
C PHE A 68 0.32 4.75 -8.22
N VAL A 69 -0.32 5.92 -8.28
CA VAL A 69 -1.40 6.15 -9.25
C VAL A 69 -0.89 6.11 -10.70
N ASN A 70 0.35 6.55 -10.94
CA ASN A 70 0.93 6.59 -12.28
C ASN A 70 1.51 5.26 -12.75
N PHE A 71 2.19 4.52 -11.87
CA PHE A 71 2.92 3.28 -12.19
C PHE A 71 2.25 2.01 -11.63
N GLY A 72 1.22 2.15 -10.80
CA GLY A 72 0.51 1.04 -10.20
C GLY A 72 1.45 0.09 -9.46
N TYR A 73 1.30 -1.20 -9.78
CA TYR A 73 2.08 -2.28 -9.16
C TYR A 73 3.38 -2.60 -9.90
N LEU A 74 3.84 -1.77 -10.86
CA LEU A 74 5.03 -2.06 -11.68
C LEU A 74 6.34 -2.09 -10.89
N PHE A 75 6.40 -1.44 -9.73
CA PHE A 75 7.62 -1.38 -8.92
C PHE A 75 8.11 -2.77 -8.48
N ALA A 76 7.21 -3.62 -7.96
CA ALA A 76 7.54 -4.95 -7.49
C ALA A 76 8.11 -5.89 -8.59
N PRO A 77 7.48 -6.05 -9.77
CA PRO A 77 8.04 -6.88 -10.83
C PRO A 77 9.35 -6.31 -11.39
N LEU A 78 9.53 -4.98 -11.42
CA LEU A 78 10.81 -4.38 -11.83
C LEU A 78 11.95 -4.79 -10.89
N CYS A 79 11.75 -4.69 -9.57
CA CYS A 79 12.75 -5.14 -8.59
C CYS A 79 13.01 -6.66 -8.69
N PHE A 80 11.96 -7.44 -8.94
CA PHE A 80 12.07 -8.90 -9.10
C PHE A 80 12.90 -9.28 -10.33
N TRP A 81 12.64 -8.67 -11.49
CA TRP A 81 13.44 -8.93 -12.69
C TRP A 81 14.88 -8.43 -12.56
N PHE A 82 15.06 -7.28 -11.90
CA PHE A 82 16.39 -6.74 -11.63
C PHE A 82 17.22 -7.66 -10.72
N SER A 83 16.62 -8.21 -9.66
CA SER A 83 17.32 -9.16 -8.78
C SER A 83 17.66 -10.48 -9.49
N ILE A 84 16.76 -10.99 -10.36
CA ILE A 84 17.04 -12.15 -11.21
C ILE A 84 18.23 -11.88 -12.13
N ALA A 85 18.27 -10.72 -12.78
CA ALA A 85 19.38 -10.36 -13.67
C ALA A 85 20.73 -10.34 -12.93
N ILE A 86 20.77 -9.78 -11.72
CA ILE A 86 21.98 -9.78 -10.88
C ILE A 86 22.43 -11.19 -10.53
N ILE A 87 21.50 -12.07 -10.15
CA ILE A 87 21.80 -13.46 -9.80
C ILE A 87 22.37 -14.20 -11.01
N ILE A 88 21.77 -14.02 -12.19
CA ILE A 88 22.24 -14.62 -13.44
C ILE A 88 23.66 -14.15 -13.78
N ILE A 89 23.92 -12.83 -13.70
CA ILE A 89 25.25 -12.26 -13.96
C ILE A 89 26.28 -12.82 -12.98
N SER A 90 25.93 -12.90 -11.69
CA SER A 90 26.80 -13.44 -10.63
C SER A 90 27.20 -14.90 -10.88
N ILE A 91 26.33 -15.71 -11.49
CA ILE A 91 26.63 -17.11 -11.83
C ILE A 91 27.43 -17.22 -13.13
N ILE A 92 27.13 -16.40 -14.14
CA ILE A 92 27.77 -16.47 -15.47
C ILE A 92 29.21 -15.92 -15.44
N LEU A 93 29.45 -14.82 -14.72
CA LEU A 93 30.76 -14.18 -14.63
C LEU A 93 31.89 -15.15 -14.19
N PRO A 94 31.76 -15.94 -13.11
CA PRO A 94 32.79 -16.88 -12.68
C PRO A 94 32.96 -18.05 -13.66
N LEU A 95 31.88 -18.53 -14.29
CA LEU A 95 31.96 -19.56 -15.33
C LEU A 95 32.79 -19.09 -16.53
N PHE A 96 32.65 -17.83 -16.92
CA PHE A 96 33.43 -17.23 -18.00
C PHE A 96 34.90 -17.06 -17.62
N VAL A 97 35.19 -16.64 -16.39
CA VAL A 97 36.57 -16.49 -15.88
C VAL A 97 37.28 -17.85 -15.81
N MET A 98 36.64 -18.89 -15.26
CA MET A 98 37.23 -20.24 -15.19
C MET A 98 37.50 -20.84 -16.57
N LYS A 99 36.67 -20.53 -17.58
CA LYS A 99 36.85 -20.99 -18.95
C LYS A 99 37.98 -20.26 -19.69
N ARG A 100 38.41 -19.08 -19.23
CA ARG A 100 39.54 -18.32 -19.80
C ARG A 100 40.91 -18.71 -19.22
N VAL A 101 40.94 -19.37 -18.07
CA VAL A 101 42.18 -19.76 -17.37
C VAL A 101 42.64 -21.19 -17.73
N LYS A 102 41.76 -21.98 -18.36
CA LYS A 102 42.13 -23.22 -19.08
C LYS A 102 42.43 -22.91 -20.53
#